data_AF-A0A9P6AYW8-F1
#
_entry.id   AF-A0A9P6AYW8-F1
#
_cell.length_a   1.000
_cell.length_b   1.000
_cell.length_c   1.000
_cell.angle_alpha   90.00
_cell.angle_beta   90.00
_cell.angle_gamma   90.00
#
_symmetry.space_group_name_H-M   'P 1'
#
loop_
_entity.id
_entity.type
_entity.pdbx_description
1 polymer ?
#
loop_
_entity_poly.entity_id
_entity_poly.type
_entity_poly.pdbx_seq_one_letter_code
_entity_poly.pdbx_strand_id
1 'polypeptide(L)'
;MSSFKLTLLILLTSLSSIYAWVHPGILHSAGDLKRMLSYVNAGRAGTPSNQYSDYLLLARDYLSSDTYGMSTPVTILTQRAAFERDGTAAYQNALMWYLTGDKSHANKSIAIMDSWSSTIKSVDPAYRDRQLASSLGPFMMTNAAEIIRYTDAGWTTTGIQNFEFMLTNVFYPRLNDHSGSQYEANVGSGNTKAMMAFGVFTQNQTMYNEAIDYYSNERCSGLPLDISPTGQASESGRDQQHVQLGLGNLAESCQIAAVQGTHDLYGLLSNRLLVGYEYTAKYNLGYTVPYDASFQRCSAHNIGGPFPTISTSGRGRFRPIYELAYAHYVSTKKLSMPYTSQIIQQVVTEVGSGVNSRADNSGWGTLKYRIL
;
A
#
# COMPACT_ATOMS: atom_id res chain seq x y z
N MET A 1 63.81 -31.35 8.62
CA MET A 1 62.50 -31.15 9.25
C MET A 1 61.89 -29.87 8.69
N SER A 2 61.05 -29.98 7.65
CA SER A 2 60.34 -28.84 7.05
C SER A 2 58.86 -28.98 7.41
N SER A 3 58.34 -28.02 8.17
CA SER A 3 56.95 -27.97 8.62
C SER A 3 56.19 -26.98 7.73
N PHE A 4 55.41 -27.49 6.79
CA PHE A 4 54.41 -26.71 6.06
C PHE A 4 53.22 -26.41 7.00
N LYS A 5 52.98 -25.13 7.30
CA LYS A 5 51.74 -24.68 7.94
C LYS A 5 50.70 -24.45 6.84
N LEU A 6 49.67 -25.28 6.83
CA LEU A 6 48.49 -25.11 5.98
C LEU A 6 47.52 -24.16 6.69
N THR A 7 47.42 -22.92 6.21
CA THR A 7 46.41 -21.96 6.69
C THR A 7 45.10 -22.23 5.95
N LEU A 8 44.10 -22.75 6.66
CA LEU A 8 42.75 -22.97 6.13
C LEU A 8 42.00 -21.64 6.08
N LEU A 9 41.83 -21.08 4.86
CA LEU A 9 41.00 -19.91 4.62
C LEU A 9 39.53 -20.36 4.54
N ILE A 10 38.74 -20.12 5.59
CA ILE A 10 37.29 -20.38 5.56
C ILE A 10 36.64 -19.23 4.79
N LEU A 11 36.27 -19.51 3.54
CA LEU A 11 35.45 -18.61 2.73
C LEU A 11 34.01 -18.64 3.29
N LEU A 12 33.63 -17.64 4.07
CA LEU A 12 32.23 -17.40 4.45
C LEU A 12 31.47 -16.94 3.19
N THR A 13 30.96 -17.88 2.41
CA THR A 13 29.96 -17.56 1.39
C THR A 13 28.68 -17.17 2.10
N SER A 14 28.31 -15.89 2.06
CA SER A 14 26.95 -15.46 2.40
C SER A 14 25.99 -16.14 1.43
N LEU A 15 25.32 -17.20 1.89
CA LEU A 15 24.18 -17.76 1.17
C LEU A 15 23.06 -16.72 1.25
N SER A 16 22.97 -15.85 0.24
CA SER A 16 21.78 -15.04 0.04
C SER A 16 20.63 -15.99 -0.23
N SER A 17 19.75 -16.20 0.74
CA SER A 17 18.53 -16.98 0.53
C SER A 17 17.70 -16.27 -0.53
N ILE A 18 17.54 -16.89 -1.71
CA ILE A 18 16.58 -16.44 -2.70
C ILE A 18 15.19 -16.65 -2.09
N TYR A 19 14.37 -15.60 -2.05
CA TYR A 19 12.99 -15.74 -1.57
C TYR A 19 12.22 -16.67 -2.52
N ALA A 20 11.51 -17.64 -1.95
CA ALA A 20 10.43 -18.29 -2.67
C ALA A 20 9.24 -17.32 -2.67
N TRP A 21 9.01 -16.65 -3.80
CA TRP A 21 7.95 -15.65 -3.91
C TRP A 21 6.56 -16.28 -3.77
N VAL A 22 5.74 -15.70 -2.90
CA VAL A 22 4.32 -16.05 -2.76
C VAL A 22 3.53 -15.27 -3.80
N HIS A 23 2.61 -15.93 -4.51
CA HIS A 23 1.76 -15.31 -5.53
C HIS A 23 0.32 -15.86 -5.49
N PRO A 24 -0.73 -15.01 -5.61
CA PRO A 24 -0.70 -13.56 -5.43
C PRO A 24 -0.01 -13.16 -4.12
N GLY A 25 0.81 -12.12 -4.16
CA GLY A 25 1.83 -11.87 -3.14
C GLY A 25 1.93 -10.47 -2.58
N ILE A 26 1.07 -9.54 -3.02
CA ILE A 26 1.18 -8.13 -2.65
C ILE A 26 0.27 -7.85 -1.46
N LEU A 27 -0.93 -7.29 -1.65
CA LEU A 27 -1.86 -7.10 -0.53
C LEU A 27 -2.61 -8.37 -0.15
N HIS A 28 -2.76 -9.31 -1.09
CA HIS A 28 -3.57 -10.51 -0.93
C HIS A 28 -2.77 -11.75 -1.26
N SER A 29 -2.85 -12.74 -0.37
CA SER A 29 -2.53 -14.12 -0.69
C SER A 29 -3.70 -14.81 -1.41
N ALA A 30 -3.47 -15.99 -1.98
CA ALA A 30 -4.55 -16.85 -2.45
C ALA A 30 -5.57 -17.19 -1.34
N GLY A 31 -5.14 -17.26 -0.08
CA GLY A 31 -6.01 -17.48 1.07
C GLY A 31 -6.92 -16.28 1.35
N ASP A 32 -6.39 -15.06 1.23
CA ASP A 32 -7.17 -13.83 1.39
C ASP A 32 -8.25 -13.71 0.32
N LEU A 33 -7.91 -14.00 -0.93
CA LEU A 33 -8.87 -14.00 -2.04
C LEU A 33 -10.00 -15.01 -1.78
N LYS A 34 -9.67 -16.24 -1.39
CA LYS A 34 -10.67 -17.26 -1.02
C LYS A 34 -11.55 -16.82 0.15
N ARG A 35 -10.97 -16.17 1.16
CA ARG A 35 -11.73 -15.62 2.30
C ARG A 35 -12.73 -14.57 1.85
N MET A 36 -12.32 -13.61 1.02
CA MET A 36 -13.23 -12.61 0.46
C MET A 36 -14.37 -13.28 -0.33
N LEU A 37 -14.05 -14.24 -1.20
CA LEU A 37 -15.05 -14.99 -1.97
C LEU A 37 -16.03 -15.74 -1.06
N SER A 38 -15.57 -16.29 0.07
CA SER A 38 -16.44 -16.97 1.04
C SER A 38 -17.48 -16.03 1.64
N TYR A 39 -17.12 -14.78 1.97
CA TYR A 39 -18.05 -13.77 2.46
C TYR A 39 -19.09 -13.40 1.40
N VAL A 40 -18.65 -13.26 0.15
CA VAL A 40 -19.54 -12.95 -0.98
C VAL A 40 -20.53 -14.10 -1.22
N ASN A 41 -20.06 -15.35 -1.22
CA ASN A 41 -20.92 -16.52 -1.41
C ASN A 41 -21.92 -16.70 -0.26
N ALA A 42 -21.49 -16.54 0.98
CA ALA A 42 -22.38 -16.58 2.14
C ALA A 42 -23.46 -15.49 2.06
N GLY A 43 -23.07 -14.28 1.66
CA GLY A 43 -23.99 -13.16 1.42
C GLY A 43 -25.02 -13.44 0.33
N ARG A 44 -24.60 -13.98 -0.82
CA ARG A 44 -25.49 -14.41 -1.90
C ARG A 44 -26.45 -15.53 -1.47
N ALA A 45 -26.01 -16.40 -0.55
CA ALA A 45 -26.83 -17.43 0.07
C ALA A 45 -27.76 -16.92 1.19
N GLY A 46 -27.77 -15.61 1.46
CA GLY A 46 -28.67 -14.96 2.43
C GLY A 46 -28.09 -14.72 3.81
N THR A 47 -26.79 -14.94 4.04
CA THR A 47 -26.13 -14.63 5.32
C THR A 47 -25.58 -13.20 5.32
N PRO A 48 -26.19 -12.25 6.05
CA PRO A 48 -25.71 -10.87 6.05
C PRO A 48 -24.39 -10.73 6.79
N SER A 49 -23.50 -9.90 6.28
CA SER A 49 -22.26 -9.49 6.95
C SER A 49 -21.82 -8.12 6.46
N ASN A 50 -21.07 -7.39 7.28
CA ASN A 50 -20.51 -6.09 6.87
C ASN A 50 -19.55 -6.25 5.68
N GLN A 51 -18.86 -7.40 5.57
CA GLN A 51 -18.00 -7.74 4.44
C GLN A 51 -18.79 -7.91 3.15
N TYR A 52 -19.95 -8.56 3.21
CA TYR A 52 -20.84 -8.65 2.06
C TYR A 52 -21.44 -7.28 1.69
N SER A 53 -21.82 -6.47 2.69
CA SER A 53 -22.26 -5.09 2.46
C SER A 53 -21.18 -4.24 1.77
N ASP A 54 -19.92 -4.37 2.19
CA ASP A 54 -18.78 -3.68 1.57
C ASP A 54 -18.52 -4.18 0.14
N TYR A 55 -18.69 -5.48 -0.14
CA TYR A 55 -18.70 -6.02 -1.49
C TYR A 55 -19.80 -5.42 -2.37
N LEU A 56 -21.03 -5.26 -1.85
CA LEU A 56 -22.12 -4.64 -2.61
C LEU A 56 -21.82 -3.17 -2.95
N LEU A 57 -21.10 -2.46 -2.08
CA LEU A 57 -20.63 -1.10 -2.33
C LEU A 57 -19.53 -1.07 -3.39
N LEU A 58 -18.56 -1.98 -3.30
CA LEU A 58 -17.52 -2.19 -4.32
C LEU A 58 -18.17 -2.45 -5.68
N ALA A 59 -19.05 -3.46 -5.78
CA ALA A 59 -19.70 -3.85 -7.02
C ALA A 59 -20.54 -2.73 -7.68
N ARG A 60 -20.99 -1.75 -6.89
CA ARG A 60 -21.74 -0.58 -7.37
C ARG A 60 -20.83 0.59 -7.76
N ASP A 61 -19.58 0.60 -7.33
CA ASP A 61 -18.64 1.67 -7.68
C ASP A 61 -18.40 1.68 -9.20
N TYR A 62 -18.45 2.86 -9.82
CA TYR A 62 -18.28 3.00 -11.26
C TYR A 62 -16.88 2.55 -11.74
N LEU A 63 -15.88 2.55 -10.86
CA LEU A 63 -14.54 2.02 -11.12
C LEU A 63 -14.51 0.48 -11.14
N SER A 64 -15.50 -0.18 -10.55
CA SER A 64 -15.69 -1.63 -10.62
C SER A 64 -16.43 -2.09 -11.88
N SER A 65 -16.93 -1.17 -12.71
CA SER A 65 -17.67 -1.50 -13.92
C SER A 65 -16.77 -2.14 -14.99
N ASP A 66 -17.21 -3.25 -15.58
CA ASP A 66 -16.57 -3.90 -16.73
C ASP A 66 -16.67 -3.07 -18.03
N THR A 67 -17.54 -2.06 -18.04
CA THR A 67 -17.68 -1.06 -19.09
C THR A 67 -17.03 0.28 -18.74
N TYR A 68 -16.23 0.34 -17.67
CA TYR A 68 -15.51 1.56 -17.27
C TYR A 68 -14.76 2.21 -18.45
N GLY A 69 -14.99 3.51 -18.64
CA GLY A 69 -14.32 4.33 -19.63
C GLY A 69 -12.96 4.80 -19.11
N MET A 70 -11.89 4.18 -19.62
CA MET A 70 -10.53 4.52 -19.22
C MET A 70 -10.05 5.85 -19.81
N SER A 71 -9.02 6.43 -19.20
CA SER A 71 -8.33 7.59 -19.76
C SER A 71 -7.50 7.21 -20.97
N THR A 72 -7.15 8.19 -21.81
CA THR A 72 -6.13 8.01 -22.85
C THR A 72 -4.74 7.97 -22.22
N PRO A 73 -3.97 6.88 -22.36
CA PRO A 73 -2.60 6.84 -21.88
C PRO A 73 -1.71 7.88 -22.55
N VAL A 74 -0.71 8.36 -21.82
CA VAL A 74 0.26 9.34 -22.29
C VAL A 74 1.66 8.74 -22.30
N THR A 75 2.52 9.21 -23.19
CA THR A 75 3.92 8.77 -23.26
C THR A 75 4.77 9.36 -22.13
N ILE A 76 4.47 10.59 -21.70
CA ILE A 76 5.10 11.25 -20.56
C ILE A 76 4.02 11.64 -19.55
N LEU A 77 4.13 11.12 -18.32
CA LEU A 77 3.18 11.41 -17.26
C LEU A 77 3.53 12.75 -16.59
N THR A 78 2.70 13.76 -16.83
CA THR A 78 2.81 15.11 -16.22
C THR A 78 1.76 15.37 -15.14
N GLN A 79 0.76 14.50 -15.02
CA GLN A 79 -0.29 14.56 -14.00
C GLN A 79 -0.69 13.13 -13.62
N ARG A 80 -0.87 12.87 -12.32
CA ARG A 80 -1.15 11.52 -11.81
C ARG A 80 -2.62 11.09 -11.86
N ALA A 81 -3.57 12.04 -11.88
CA ALA A 81 -4.99 11.75 -11.60
C ALA A 81 -5.64 10.75 -12.57
N ALA A 82 -5.30 10.81 -13.87
CA ALA A 82 -5.82 9.88 -14.87
C ALA A 82 -5.31 8.44 -14.62
N PHE A 83 -4.00 8.30 -14.42
CA PHE A 83 -3.37 7.02 -14.11
C PHE A 83 -3.88 6.44 -12.79
N GLU A 84 -4.01 7.25 -11.74
CA GLU A 84 -4.53 6.80 -10.43
C GLU A 84 -5.97 6.29 -10.52
N ARG A 85 -6.82 6.96 -11.28
CA ARG A 85 -8.20 6.52 -11.50
C ARG A 85 -8.24 5.19 -12.26
N ASP A 86 -7.48 5.08 -13.33
CA ASP A 86 -7.41 3.86 -14.14
C ASP A 86 -6.79 2.69 -13.38
N GLY A 87 -5.70 2.92 -12.62
CA GLY A 87 -5.09 1.90 -11.77
C GLY A 87 -6.03 1.42 -10.66
N THR A 88 -6.83 2.32 -10.08
CA THR A 88 -7.89 1.96 -9.12
C THR A 88 -8.98 1.11 -9.80
N ALA A 89 -9.41 1.50 -11.00
CA ALA A 89 -10.40 0.74 -11.77
C ALA A 89 -9.88 -0.65 -12.18
N ALA A 90 -8.61 -0.76 -12.56
CA ALA A 90 -7.97 -2.03 -12.88
C ALA A 90 -7.97 -2.96 -11.67
N TYR A 91 -7.65 -2.45 -10.48
CA TYR A 91 -7.62 -3.24 -9.26
C TYR A 91 -9.01 -3.67 -8.80
N GLN A 92 -9.99 -2.76 -8.82
CA GLN A 92 -11.37 -3.09 -8.51
C GLN A 92 -11.93 -4.13 -9.47
N ASN A 93 -11.69 -3.99 -10.78
CA ASN A 93 -12.09 -5.00 -11.77
C ASN A 93 -11.36 -6.34 -11.56
N ALA A 94 -10.09 -6.35 -11.15
CA ALA A 94 -9.39 -7.59 -10.84
C ALA A 94 -10.02 -8.31 -9.61
N LEU A 95 -10.45 -7.56 -8.59
CA LEU A 95 -11.21 -8.11 -7.47
C LEU A 95 -12.57 -8.64 -7.93
N MET A 96 -13.30 -7.87 -8.75
CA MET A 96 -14.60 -8.30 -9.30
C MET A 96 -14.46 -9.59 -10.12
N TRP A 97 -13.45 -9.71 -10.98
CA TRP A 97 -13.11 -10.95 -11.69
C TRP A 97 -13.05 -12.15 -10.74
N TYR A 98 -12.28 -12.03 -9.65
CA TYR A 98 -12.12 -13.13 -8.71
C TYR A 98 -13.41 -13.46 -7.94
N LEU A 99 -14.17 -12.43 -7.55
CA LEU A 99 -15.36 -12.57 -6.69
C LEU A 99 -16.65 -12.96 -7.44
N THR A 100 -16.69 -12.75 -8.76
CA THR A 100 -17.85 -13.09 -9.60
C THR A 100 -17.56 -14.23 -10.56
N GLY A 101 -16.31 -14.41 -10.99
CA GLY A 101 -15.95 -15.29 -12.09
C GLY A 101 -16.33 -14.73 -13.47
N ASP A 102 -16.80 -13.49 -13.56
CA ASP A 102 -17.18 -12.86 -14.83
C ASP A 102 -15.94 -12.31 -15.56
N LYS A 103 -15.66 -12.91 -16.71
CA LYS A 103 -14.48 -12.61 -17.53
C LYS A 103 -14.47 -11.18 -18.06
N SER A 104 -15.61 -10.50 -18.14
CA SER A 104 -15.65 -9.10 -18.58
C SER A 104 -14.80 -8.18 -17.69
N HIS A 105 -14.80 -8.41 -16.37
CA HIS A 105 -13.99 -7.67 -15.42
C HIS A 105 -12.49 -7.95 -15.59
N ALA A 106 -12.10 -9.21 -15.81
CA ALA A 106 -10.70 -9.55 -16.12
C ALA A 106 -10.24 -8.84 -17.40
N ASN A 107 -11.06 -8.87 -18.45
CA ASN A 107 -10.77 -8.21 -19.71
C ASN A 107 -10.62 -6.69 -19.54
N LYS A 108 -11.47 -6.05 -18.72
CA LYS A 108 -11.34 -4.61 -18.41
C LYS A 108 -10.05 -4.30 -17.66
N SER A 109 -9.71 -5.09 -16.64
CA SER A 109 -8.46 -4.91 -15.88
C SER A 109 -7.23 -5.04 -16.79
N ILE A 110 -7.18 -6.10 -17.61
CA ILE A 110 -6.09 -6.33 -18.58
C ILE A 110 -6.01 -5.19 -19.60
N ALA A 111 -7.14 -4.76 -20.16
CA ALA A 111 -7.17 -3.67 -21.15
C ALA A 111 -6.58 -2.36 -20.60
N ILE A 112 -6.88 -2.02 -19.34
CA ILE A 112 -6.30 -0.84 -18.69
C ILE A 112 -4.78 -1.01 -18.52
N MET A 113 -4.34 -2.15 -17.98
CA MET A 113 -2.93 -2.42 -17.72
C MET A 113 -2.11 -2.38 -19.02
N ASP A 114 -2.55 -3.12 -20.04
CA ASP A 114 -1.83 -3.24 -21.32
C ASP A 114 -1.79 -1.92 -22.08
N SER A 115 -2.85 -1.11 -21.99
CA SER A 115 -2.91 0.19 -22.68
C SER A 115 -1.91 1.18 -22.07
N TRP A 116 -1.81 1.25 -20.73
CA TRP A 116 -0.82 2.08 -20.06
C TRP A 116 0.61 1.56 -20.26
N SER A 117 0.85 0.26 -20.03
CA SER A 117 2.21 -0.31 -20.08
C SER A 117 2.83 -0.33 -21.48
N SER A 118 2.01 -0.39 -22.54
CA SER A 118 2.50 -0.26 -23.91
C SER A 118 2.84 1.18 -24.30
N THR A 119 2.21 2.18 -23.65
CA THR A 119 2.27 3.59 -24.06
C THR A 119 3.25 4.43 -23.25
N ILE A 120 3.18 4.37 -21.92
CA ILE A 120 3.98 5.26 -21.06
C ILE A 120 5.47 4.94 -21.15
N LYS A 121 6.31 5.97 -21.22
CA LYS A 121 7.77 5.87 -21.36
C LYS A 121 8.53 6.59 -20.25
N SER A 122 7.94 7.61 -19.63
CA SER A 122 8.55 8.32 -18.51
C SER A 122 7.53 9.05 -17.65
N VAL A 123 7.96 9.45 -16.45
CA VAL A 123 7.30 10.48 -15.64
C VAL A 123 8.13 11.75 -15.79
N ASP A 124 7.48 12.89 -15.98
CA ASP A 124 8.17 14.17 -16.14
C ASP A 124 9.02 14.48 -14.89
N PRO A 125 10.35 14.64 -15.03
CA PRO A 125 11.22 14.94 -13.89
C PRO A 125 10.94 16.32 -13.25
N ALA A 126 10.36 17.26 -14.00
CA ALA A 126 9.96 18.57 -13.48
C ALA A 126 8.61 18.52 -12.75
N TYR A 127 7.84 17.44 -12.88
CA TYR A 127 6.57 17.33 -12.20
C TYR A 127 6.77 17.24 -10.69
N ARG A 128 6.17 18.18 -9.96
CA ARG A 128 6.27 18.26 -8.51
C ARG A 128 5.74 17.00 -7.81
N ASP A 129 4.79 16.27 -8.34
CA ASP A 129 4.30 15.05 -7.67
C ASP A 129 4.85 13.77 -8.33
N ARG A 130 5.97 13.84 -9.05
CA ARG A 130 6.53 12.70 -9.81
C ARG A 130 6.71 11.42 -8.99
N GLN A 131 7.04 11.52 -7.71
CA GLN A 131 7.19 10.36 -6.82
C GLN A 131 5.84 9.74 -6.50
N LEU A 132 4.85 10.54 -6.08
CA LEU A 132 3.49 10.05 -5.85
C LEU A 132 2.84 9.51 -7.13
N ALA A 133 3.10 10.15 -8.27
CA ALA A 133 2.69 9.68 -9.58
C ALA A 133 3.29 8.31 -9.94
N SER A 134 4.44 7.98 -9.35
CA SER A 134 5.16 6.72 -9.55
C SER A 134 4.87 5.67 -8.47
N SER A 135 4.21 6.04 -7.37
CA SER A 135 3.95 5.12 -6.26
C SER A 135 2.48 4.74 -6.11
N LEU A 136 1.57 5.71 -5.94
CA LEU A 136 0.19 5.45 -5.52
C LEU A 136 -0.64 4.71 -6.57
N GLY A 137 -0.82 5.33 -7.74
CA GLY A 137 -1.53 4.72 -8.87
C GLY A 137 -0.86 3.43 -9.35
N PRO A 138 0.47 3.43 -9.57
CA PRO A 138 1.19 2.22 -9.93
C PRO A 138 1.03 1.08 -8.93
N PHE A 139 1.03 1.35 -7.63
CA PHE A 139 0.76 0.35 -6.60
C PHE A 139 -0.63 -0.30 -6.73
N MET A 140 -1.68 0.48 -7.03
CA MET A 140 -3.01 -0.10 -7.30
C MET A 140 -2.95 -1.03 -8.51
N MET A 141 -2.29 -0.59 -9.58
CA MET A 141 -2.24 -1.37 -10.81
C MET A 141 -1.37 -2.62 -10.68
N THR A 142 -0.31 -2.61 -9.86
CA THR A 142 0.47 -3.82 -9.56
C THR A 142 -0.34 -4.84 -8.75
N ASN A 143 -1.20 -4.41 -7.82
CA ASN A 143 -2.12 -5.32 -7.15
C ASN A 143 -3.15 -5.95 -8.12
N ALA A 144 -3.61 -5.18 -9.11
CA ALA A 144 -4.46 -5.71 -10.18
C ALA A 144 -3.72 -6.77 -11.00
N ALA A 145 -2.51 -6.45 -11.46
CA ALA A 145 -1.65 -7.32 -12.25
C ALA A 145 -1.40 -8.65 -11.54
N GLU A 146 -1.21 -8.60 -10.22
CA GLU A 146 -0.93 -9.77 -9.43
C GLU A 146 -2.13 -10.73 -9.32
N ILE A 147 -3.33 -10.19 -9.09
CA ILE A 147 -4.54 -11.01 -9.09
C ILE A 147 -4.73 -11.61 -10.49
N ILE A 148 -4.64 -10.79 -11.55
CA ILE A 148 -4.86 -11.22 -12.93
C ILE A 148 -3.87 -12.32 -13.35
N ARG A 149 -2.56 -12.12 -13.11
CA ARG A 149 -1.51 -13.06 -13.50
C ARG A 149 -1.68 -14.44 -12.86
N TYR A 150 -2.16 -14.50 -11.62
CA TYR A 150 -2.17 -15.72 -10.82
C TYR A 150 -3.58 -16.28 -10.55
N THR A 151 -4.59 -15.88 -11.33
CA THR A 151 -5.97 -16.39 -11.24
C THR A 151 -6.55 -16.85 -12.58
N ASP A 152 -5.68 -17.28 -13.51
CA ASP A 152 -6.06 -17.77 -14.85
C ASP A 152 -6.95 -16.77 -15.64
N ALA A 153 -6.64 -15.48 -15.49
CA ALA A 153 -7.39 -14.41 -16.14
C ALA A 153 -7.06 -14.29 -17.65
N GLY A 154 -6.13 -15.05 -18.19
CA GLY A 154 -5.77 -15.05 -19.61
C GLY A 154 -4.92 -13.87 -20.05
N TRP A 155 -4.17 -13.25 -19.12
CA TRP A 155 -3.24 -12.17 -19.46
C TRP A 155 -2.03 -12.71 -20.22
N THR A 156 -1.68 -12.03 -21.32
CA THR A 156 -0.65 -12.52 -22.24
C THR A 156 0.76 -12.33 -21.68
N THR A 157 1.69 -13.20 -22.06
CA THR A 157 3.12 -13.06 -21.70
C THR A 157 3.68 -11.71 -22.13
N THR A 158 3.32 -11.22 -23.31
CA THR A 158 3.75 -9.90 -23.80
C THR A 158 3.20 -8.76 -22.94
N GLY A 159 1.93 -8.84 -22.52
CA GLY A 159 1.32 -7.87 -21.61
C GLY A 159 2.06 -7.81 -20.27
N ILE A 160 2.34 -8.98 -19.70
CA ILE A 160 3.13 -9.12 -18.46
C ILE A 160 4.51 -8.47 -18.61
N GLN A 161 5.25 -8.77 -19.69
CA GLN A 161 6.59 -8.22 -19.92
C GLN A 161 6.57 -6.69 -20.09
N ASN A 162 5.60 -6.14 -20.82
CA ASN A 162 5.43 -4.69 -20.95
C ASN A 162 5.13 -4.05 -19.60
N PHE A 163 4.33 -4.71 -18.77
CA PHE A 163 4.00 -4.24 -17.44
C PHE A 163 5.22 -4.26 -16.51
N GLU A 164 5.98 -5.36 -16.47
CA GLU A 164 7.26 -5.44 -15.75
C GLU A 164 8.20 -4.31 -16.19
N PHE A 165 8.34 -4.08 -17.49
CA PHE A 165 9.15 -2.99 -18.03
C PHE A 165 8.69 -1.61 -17.52
N MET A 166 7.38 -1.35 -17.52
CA MET A 166 6.81 -0.11 -17.01
C MET A 166 7.17 0.09 -15.52
N LEU A 167 7.01 -0.93 -14.68
CA LEU A 167 7.35 -0.82 -13.25
C LEU A 167 8.84 -0.52 -13.05
N THR A 168 9.73 -1.27 -13.73
CA THR A 168 11.17 -1.20 -13.50
C THR A 168 11.84 0.02 -14.13
N ASN A 169 11.37 0.48 -15.31
CA ASN A 169 12.07 1.51 -16.08
C ASN A 169 11.37 2.88 -16.03
N VAL A 170 10.05 2.92 -15.81
CA VAL A 170 9.31 4.18 -15.75
C VAL A 170 9.16 4.66 -14.30
N PHE A 171 8.67 3.79 -13.42
CA PHE A 171 8.27 4.21 -12.06
C PHE A 171 9.36 4.04 -11.01
N TYR A 172 10.00 2.86 -10.94
CA TYR A 172 11.04 2.58 -9.94
C TYR A 172 12.14 3.65 -9.85
N PRO A 173 12.69 4.20 -10.96
CA PRO A 173 13.73 5.24 -10.88
C PRO A 173 13.28 6.55 -10.22
N ARG A 174 11.96 6.79 -10.08
CA ARG A 174 11.42 7.94 -9.35
C ARG A 174 11.24 7.65 -7.86
N LEU A 175 11.02 6.38 -7.51
CA LEU A 175 10.88 5.94 -6.11
C LEU A 175 12.22 5.94 -5.38
N ASN A 176 13.29 5.63 -6.10
CA ASN A 176 14.68 5.59 -5.62
C ASN A 176 15.45 6.92 -5.88
N ASP A 177 14.74 8.07 -5.84
CA ASP A 177 15.32 9.41 -6.01
C ASP A 177 15.32 10.19 -4.69
N HIS A 178 16.46 10.24 -4.00
CA HIS A 178 16.62 10.87 -2.68
C HIS A 178 17.03 12.34 -2.72
N SER A 179 16.95 12.99 -3.88
CA SER A 179 17.53 14.33 -4.07
C SER A 179 16.70 15.50 -3.50
N GLY A 180 15.57 15.26 -2.80
CA GLY A 180 14.75 16.37 -2.29
C GLY A 180 13.64 16.04 -1.29
N SER A 181 12.92 17.08 -0.87
CA SER A 181 11.89 17.08 0.20
C SER A 181 10.65 16.21 -0.07
N GLN A 182 10.54 15.68 -1.28
CA GLN A 182 9.45 14.79 -1.68
C GLN A 182 9.64 13.36 -1.19
N TYR A 183 10.81 13.00 -0.65
CA TYR A 183 11.09 11.64 -0.18
C TYR A 183 10.64 11.34 1.27
N GLU A 184 9.93 12.28 1.90
CA GLU A 184 9.67 12.26 3.34
C GLU A 184 8.23 11.88 3.69
N ALA A 185 8.05 11.38 4.91
CA ALA A 185 6.79 11.08 5.56
C ALA A 185 5.85 10.24 4.67
N ASN A 186 4.64 10.74 4.41
CA ASN A 186 3.62 10.05 3.62
C ASN A 186 4.05 9.76 2.18
N VAL A 187 4.92 10.58 1.58
CA VAL A 187 5.39 10.34 0.21
C VAL A 187 6.42 9.22 0.19
N GLY A 188 7.40 9.26 1.09
CA GLY A 188 8.40 8.19 1.19
C GLY A 188 7.81 6.84 1.62
N SER A 189 6.82 6.82 2.52
CA SER A 189 6.08 5.59 2.83
C SER A 189 5.26 5.08 1.64
N GLY A 190 4.71 5.99 0.82
CA GLY A 190 4.07 5.66 -0.45
C GLY A 190 5.05 5.02 -1.44
N ASN A 191 6.25 5.58 -1.57
CA ASN A 191 7.32 5.01 -2.40
C ASN A 191 7.73 3.63 -1.91
N THR A 192 7.83 3.44 -0.59
CA THR A 192 8.20 2.17 0.05
C THR A 192 7.20 1.06 -0.30
N LYS A 193 5.89 1.27 -0.10
CA LYS A 193 4.87 0.24 -0.45
C LYS A 193 4.87 -0.12 -1.93
N ALA A 194 5.08 0.88 -2.81
CA ALA A 194 5.11 0.67 -4.25
C ALA A 194 6.36 -0.13 -4.65
N MET A 195 7.53 0.22 -4.11
CA MET A 195 8.77 -0.49 -4.36
C MET A 195 8.70 -1.95 -3.88
N MET A 196 8.08 -2.22 -2.72
CA MET A 196 7.83 -3.59 -2.26
C MET A 196 6.94 -4.36 -3.25
N ALA A 197 5.84 -3.76 -3.68
CA ALA A 197 4.92 -4.39 -4.62
C ALA A 197 5.58 -4.68 -5.98
N PHE A 198 6.40 -3.75 -6.48
CA PHE A 198 7.14 -3.94 -7.73
C PHE A 198 8.18 -5.05 -7.58
N GLY A 199 8.90 -5.09 -6.45
CA GLY A 199 9.86 -6.14 -6.13
C GLY A 199 9.23 -7.52 -6.13
N VAL A 200 8.04 -7.68 -5.51
CA VAL A 200 7.28 -8.94 -5.53
C VAL A 200 6.86 -9.31 -6.94
N PHE A 201 6.19 -8.41 -7.67
CA PHE A 201 5.66 -8.72 -9.00
C PHE A 201 6.74 -9.06 -10.02
N THR A 202 7.87 -8.33 -9.98
CA THR A 202 9.03 -8.54 -10.86
C THR A 202 10.01 -9.60 -10.32
N GLN A 203 9.71 -10.18 -9.15
CA GLN A 203 10.58 -11.12 -8.44
C GLN A 203 12.01 -10.59 -8.22
N ASN A 204 12.14 -9.27 -8.06
CA ASN A 204 13.40 -8.58 -7.86
C ASN A 204 13.73 -8.44 -6.37
N GLN A 205 14.56 -9.36 -5.88
CA GLN A 205 14.96 -9.41 -4.47
C GLN A 205 15.71 -8.17 -4.00
N THR A 206 16.56 -7.58 -4.85
CA THR A 206 17.30 -6.36 -4.51
C THR A 206 16.35 -5.19 -4.25
N MET A 207 15.40 -4.98 -5.17
CA MET A 207 14.37 -3.94 -5.03
C MET A 207 13.49 -4.15 -3.80
N TYR A 208 13.12 -5.41 -3.52
CA TYR A 208 12.33 -5.73 -2.33
C TYR A 208 13.09 -5.48 -1.03
N ASN A 209 14.34 -5.93 -0.93
CA ASN A 209 15.19 -5.70 0.24
C ASN A 209 15.48 -4.22 0.47
N GLU A 210 15.67 -3.45 -0.60
CA GLU A 210 15.81 -1.99 -0.52
C GLU A 210 14.57 -1.36 0.12
N ALA A 211 13.36 -1.79 -0.27
CA ALA A 211 12.15 -1.28 0.34
C ALA A 211 11.96 -1.71 1.80
N ILE A 212 12.41 -2.91 2.19
CA ILE A 212 12.45 -3.34 3.60
C ILE A 212 13.38 -2.44 4.43
N ASP A 213 14.54 -2.08 3.87
CA ASP A 213 15.48 -1.16 4.51
C ASP A 213 14.85 0.23 4.66
N TYR A 214 14.18 0.75 3.62
CA TYR A 214 13.49 2.04 3.74
C TYR A 214 12.41 2.06 4.80
N TYR A 215 11.59 1.01 4.89
CA TYR A 215 10.60 0.92 5.96
C TYR A 215 11.26 1.01 7.34
N SER A 216 12.39 0.33 7.52
CA SER A 216 13.02 0.10 8.82
C SER A 216 13.91 1.26 9.26
N ASN A 217 14.64 1.85 8.32
CA ASN A 217 15.81 2.68 8.60
C ASN A 217 15.76 4.06 7.95
N GLU A 218 14.81 4.32 7.05
CA GLU A 218 14.87 5.58 6.30
C GLU A 218 14.63 6.80 7.18
N ARG A 219 15.56 7.75 7.09
CA ARG A 219 15.70 8.91 7.98
C ARG A 219 14.57 9.93 7.87
N CYS A 220 13.79 9.92 6.80
CA CYS A 220 12.72 10.90 6.67
C CYS A 220 11.34 10.31 6.39
N SER A 221 11.21 8.99 6.24
CA SER A 221 9.93 8.32 5.97
C SER A 221 9.80 6.90 6.52
N GLY A 222 10.89 6.31 7.01
CA GLY A 222 10.85 5.03 7.69
C GLY A 222 10.12 5.11 9.03
N LEU A 223 9.64 3.96 9.51
CA LEU A 223 8.84 3.84 10.73
C LEU A 223 9.41 4.60 11.95
N PRO A 224 10.72 4.56 12.28
CA PRO A 224 11.23 5.22 13.48
C PRO A 224 11.07 6.76 13.44
N LEU A 225 11.06 7.35 12.25
CA LEU A 225 11.01 8.80 12.02
C LEU A 225 9.62 9.27 11.63
N ASP A 226 8.80 8.41 11.04
CA ASP A 226 7.42 8.78 10.72
C ASP A 226 6.49 8.67 11.92
N ILE A 227 6.77 7.79 12.88
CA ILE A 227 5.96 7.61 14.10
C ILE A 227 6.87 7.63 15.33
N SER A 228 6.68 8.58 16.23
CA SER A 228 7.42 8.69 17.49
C SER A 228 7.08 7.56 18.47
N PRO A 229 7.89 7.34 19.52
CA PRO A 229 7.57 6.37 20.58
C PRO A 229 6.22 6.59 21.28
N THR A 230 5.67 7.81 21.26
CA THR A 230 4.36 8.14 21.84
C THR A 230 3.20 7.92 20.87
N GLY A 231 3.48 7.56 19.61
CA GLY A 231 2.50 7.37 18.55
C GLY A 231 2.23 8.61 17.70
N GLN A 232 2.74 9.79 18.07
CA GLN A 232 2.62 10.97 17.22
C GLN A 232 3.29 10.71 15.87
N ALA A 233 2.55 10.90 14.78
CA ALA A 233 3.09 10.86 13.43
C ALA A 233 3.80 12.17 13.06
N SER A 234 4.82 12.11 12.21
CA SER A 234 5.65 13.26 11.80
C SER A 234 4.86 14.38 11.09
N GLU A 235 3.71 14.03 10.51
CA GLU A 235 2.77 14.92 9.82
C GLU A 235 1.64 15.46 10.74
N SER A 236 1.62 15.10 12.03
CA SER A 236 0.52 15.45 12.96
C SER A 236 0.29 16.97 13.08
N GLY A 237 1.36 17.76 12.95
CA GLY A 237 1.29 19.22 12.97
C GLY A 237 0.74 19.85 11.68
N ARG A 238 0.74 19.11 10.55
CA ARG A 238 0.29 19.61 9.25
C ARG A 238 -1.21 19.43 9.05
N ASP A 239 -1.66 18.18 8.96
CA ASP A 239 -3.08 17.80 8.86
C ASP A 239 -3.29 16.29 9.02
N GLN A 240 -4.52 15.90 9.35
CA GLN A 240 -4.86 14.50 9.63
C GLN A 240 -4.99 13.62 8.39
N GLN A 241 -5.07 14.20 7.19
CA GLN A 241 -5.21 13.43 5.95
C GLN A 241 -3.85 12.84 5.55
N HIS A 242 -2.77 13.61 5.71
CA HIS A 242 -1.40 13.14 5.45
C HIS A 242 -0.90 12.17 6.51
N VAL A 243 -1.27 12.37 7.78
CA VAL A 243 -1.02 11.39 8.85
C VAL A 243 -1.61 10.04 8.47
N GLN A 244 -2.91 10.00 8.18
CA GLN A 244 -3.59 8.75 7.82
C GLN A 244 -3.08 8.15 6.52
N LEU A 245 -2.67 8.96 5.54
CA LEU A 245 -2.01 8.45 4.32
C LEU A 245 -0.73 7.68 4.67
N GLY A 246 0.17 8.28 5.46
CA GLY A 246 1.42 7.66 5.88
C GLY A 246 1.21 6.37 6.66
N LEU A 247 0.31 6.38 7.66
CA LEU A 247 -0.04 5.19 8.44
C LEU A 247 -0.57 4.06 7.55
N GLY A 248 -1.49 4.37 6.64
CA GLY A 248 -2.02 3.40 5.69
C GLY A 248 -0.95 2.84 4.75
N ASN A 249 -0.02 3.68 4.27
CA ASN A 249 1.08 3.24 3.43
C ASN A 249 2.01 2.27 4.18
N LEU A 250 2.37 2.61 5.43
CA LEU A 250 3.19 1.75 6.29
C LEU A 250 2.49 0.42 6.58
N ALA A 251 1.18 0.43 6.82
CA ALA A 251 0.40 -0.80 7.02
C ALA A 251 0.34 -1.67 5.75
N GLU A 252 0.18 -1.05 4.57
CA GLU A 252 0.23 -1.76 3.28
C GLU A 252 1.62 -2.38 3.03
N SER A 253 2.72 -1.69 3.37
CA SER A 253 4.08 -2.29 3.36
C SER A 253 4.18 -3.50 4.29
N CYS A 254 3.66 -3.39 5.52
CA CYS A 254 3.68 -4.49 6.48
C CYS A 254 2.88 -5.70 5.97
N GLN A 255 1.73 -5.46 5.34
CA GLN A 255 0.90 -6.52 4.77
C GLN A 255 1.65 -7.28 3.67
N ILE A 256 2.37 -6.60 2.79
CA ILE A 256 3.16 -7.25 1.73
C ILE A 256 4.24 -8.14 2.36
N ALA A 257 4.96 -7.66 3.38
CA ALA A 257 5.95 -8.48 4.08
C ALA A 257 5.32 -9.69 4.78
N ALA A 258 4.14 -9.52 5.39
CA ALA A 258 3.42 -10.59 6.05
C ALA A 258 2.94 -11.67 5.06
N VAL A 259 2.41 -11.28 3.89
CA VAL A 259 2.00 -12.21 2.82
C VAL A 259 3.19 -13.00 2.29
N GLN A 260 4.35 -12.36 2.10
CA GLN A 260 5.58 -13.03 1.68
C GLN A 260 6.19 -13.90 2.79
N GLY A 261 5.84 -13.66 4.06
CA GLY A 261 6.37 -14.40 5.21
C GLY A 261 7.87 -14.18 5.46
N THR A 262 8.44 -13.07 4.97
CA THR A 262 9.89 -12.82 4.99
C THR A 262 10.34 -11.98 6.18
N HIS A 263 9.53 -10.99 6.61
CA HIS A 263 9.88 -10.06 7.68
C HIS A 263 8.65 -9.71 8.54
N ASP A 264 8.85 -9.55 9.85
CA ASP A 264 7.83 -9.04 10.77
C ASP A 264 7.92 -7.51 10.88
N LEU A 265 7.47 -6.81 9.84
CA LEU A 265 7.45 -5.34 9.84
C LEU A 265 6.45 -4.76 10.84
N TYR A 266 5.31 -5.43 11.05
CA TYR A 266 4.32 -5.03 12.06
C TYR A 266 4.92 -5.03 13.47
N GLY A 267 5.76 -6.03 13.80
CA GLY A 267 6.42 -6.15 15.09
C GLY A 267 7.51 -5.11 15.37
N LEU A 268 7.98 -4.37 14.36
CA LEU A 268 9.13 -3.48 14.50
C LEU A 268 8.92 -2.39 15.58
N LEU A 269 10.00 -2.11 16.30
CA LEU A 269 10.06 -1.11 17.37
C LEU A 269 8.96 -1.30 18.43
N SER A 270 8.69 -2.55 18.81
CA SER A 270 7.64 -2.94 19.76
C SER A 270 6.23 -2.54 19.27
N ASN A 271 5.87 -2.94 18.05
CA ASN A 271 4.61 -2.59 17.39
C ASN A 271 4.40 -1.07 17.24
N ARG A 272 5.44 -0.31 16.83
CA ARG A 272 5.36 1.17 16.73
C ARG A 272 4.20 1.64 15.87
N LEU A 273 3.90 0.91 14.79
CA LEU A 273 2.78 1.24 13.91
C LEU A 273 1.42 1.13 14.66
N LEU A 274 1.22 0.13 15.52
CA LEU A 274 0.02 0.02 16.38
C LEU A 274 -0.14 1.28 17.23
N VAL A 275 0.94 1.72 17.89
CA VAL A 275 0.92 2.91 18.76
C VAL A 275 0.54 4.15 17.95
N GLY A 276 1.06 4.29 16.72
CA GLY A 276 0.69 5.37 15.82
C GLY A 276 -0.78 5.38 15.41
N TYR A 277 -1.34 4.21 15.11
CA TYR A 277 -2.77 4.05 14.82
C TYR A 277 -3.63 4.44 16.02
N GLU A 278 -3.31 3.96 17.23
CA GLU A 278 -4.10 4.28 18.42
C GLU A 278 -4.01 5.77 18.81
N TYR A 279 -2.83 6.39 18.71
CA TYR A 279 -2.68 7.83 18.90
C TYR A 279 -3.55 8.61 17.90
N THR A 280 -3.44 8.28 16.62
CA THR A 280 -4.15 8.97 15.54
C THR A 280 -5.65 8.77 15.65
N ALA A 281 -6.11 7.56 15.94
CA ALA A 281 -7.51 7.22 16.14
C ALA A 281 -8.10 8.01 17.33
N LYS A 282 -7.40 8.00 18.47
CA LYS A 282 -7.80 8.75 19.67
C LYS A 282 -7.98 10.24 19.35
N TYR A 283 -7.00 10.85 18.69
CA TYR A 283 -7.10 12.26 18.35
C TYR A 283 -8.26 12.55 17.38
N ASN A 284 -8.42 11.73 16.33
CA ASN A 284 -9.48 11.93 15.33
C ASN A 284 -10.89 11.67 15.86
N LEU A 285 -11.05 10.84 16.90
CA LEU A 285 -12.32 10.66 17.62
C LEU A 285 -12.70 11.85 18.52
N GLY A 286 -11.86 12.89 18.60
CA GLY A 286 -12.16 14.11 19.36
C GLY A 286 -11.47 14.19 20.74
N TYR A 287 -10.78 13.14 21.18
CA TYR A 287 -10.02 13.17 22.43
C TYR A 287 -8.73 13.99 22.30
N THR A 288 -8.18 14.42 23.43
CA THR A 288 -6.86 15.05 23.49
C THR A 288 -5.75 14.01 23.50
N VAL A 289 -4.61 14.39 22.93
CA VAL A 289 -3.37 13.60 22.88
C VAL A 289 -2.18 14.52 23.19
N PRO A 290 -1.10 14.02 23.81
CA PRO A 290 0.11 14.82 24.00
C PRO A 290 0.75 15.11 22.64
N TYR A 291 1.18 16.34 22.42
CA TYR A 291 1.83 16.76 21.19
C TYR A 291 3.23 17.32 21.48
N ASP A 292 4.23 16.83 20.76
CA ASP A 292 5.61 17.31 20.81
C ASP A 292 5.94 18.07 19.51
N ALA A 293 6.05 19.39 19.61
CA ALA A 293 6.38 20.25 18.46
C ALA A 293 7.80 20.04 17.91
N SER A 294 8.67 19.34 18.64
CA SER A 294 10.01 18.98 18.16
C SER A 294 10.01 17.74 17.25
N PHE A 295 8.97 16.89 17.34
CA PHE A 295 8.82 15.71 16.49
C PHE A 295 7.98 16.01 15.24
N GLN A 296 8.66 16.24 14.12
CA GLN A 296 8.05 16.59 12.84
C GLN A 296 8.88 16.07 11.67
N ARG A 297 8.29 16.04 10.48
CA ARG A 297 8.99 15.66 9.25
C ARG A 297 10.26 16.50 9.00
N CYS A 298 11.27 15.90 8.36
CA CYS A 298 12.59 16.50 8.10
C CYS A 298 12.52 17.91 7.48
N SER A 299 11.70 18.10 6.45
CA SER A 299 11.56 19.37 5.73
C SER A 299 10.28 20.14 6.10
N ALA A 300 9.87 20.13 7.37
CA ALA A 300 8.64 20.81 7.80
C ALA A 300 8.61 22.31 7.39
N HIS A 301 9.76 22.99 7.40
CA HIS A 301 9.88 24.40 6.98
C HIS A 301 9.42 24.67 5.54
N ASN A 302 9.54 23.70 4.64
CA ASN A 302 9.13 23.83 3.23
C ASN A 302 7.61 23.82 3.05
N ILE A 303 6.85 23.46 4.09
CA ILE A 303 5.39 23.34 4.04
C ILE A 303 4.69 24.13 5.15
N GLY A 304 5.37 25.15 5.71
CA GLY A 304 4.81 26.05 6.72
C GLY A 304 4.99 25.61 8.17
N GLY A 305 5.85 24.61 8.43
CA GLY A 305 6.34 24.31 9.77
C GLY A 305 7.49 25.24 10.20
N PRO A 306 8.01 25.11 11.43
CA PRO A 306 7.62 24.12 12.44
C PRO A 306 6.20 24.34 12.96
N PHE A 307 5.52 23.25 13.30
CA PHE A 307 4.12 23.30 13.73
C PHE A 307 4.03 23.39 15.27
N PRO A 308 3.57 24.50 15.84
CA PRO A 308 3.55 24.67 17.31
C PRO A 308 2.45 23.85 17.99
N THR A 309 1.46 23.37 17.24
CA THR A 309 0.30 22.64 17.75
C THR A 309 -0.09 21.54 16.78
N ILE A 310 -0.71 20.47 17.30
CA ILE A 310 -1.31 19.44 16.46
C ILE A 310 -2.44 20.04 15.60
N SER A 311 -2.45 19.69 14.32
CA SER A 311 -3.41 20.27 13.38
C SER A 311 -4.81 19.73 13.60
N THR A 312 -5.80 20.62 13.60
CA THR A 312 -7.23 20.27 13.57
C THR A 312 -7.73 20.02 12.14
N SER A 313 -6.92 20.33 11.12
CA SER A 313 -7.28 20.16 9.72
C SER A 313 -7.54 18.68 9.42
N GLY A 314 -8.73 18.39 8.91
CA GLY A 314 -9.17 17.03 8.59
C GLY A 314 -9.51 16.15 9.80
N ARG A 315 -9.48 16.68 11.03
CA ARG A 315 -9.83 15.92 12.23
C ARG A 315 -11.26 15.37 12.16
N GLY A 316 -11.42 14.11 12.54
CA GLY A 316 -12.71 13.41 12.49
C GLY A 316 -13.10 12.90 11.10
N ARG A 317 -12.22 13.05 10.10
CA ARG A 317 -12.39 12.42 8.78
C ARG A 317 -11.53 11.17 8.72
N PHE A 318 -12.20 10.02 8.60
CA PHE A 318 -11.52 8.71 8.62
C PHE A 318 -11.19 8.25 7.20
N ARG A 319 -9.92 7.93 6.96
CA ARG A 319 -9.47 7.25 5.72
C ARG A 319 -9.66 5.73 5.87
N PRO A 320 -9.75 4.97 4.76
CA PRO A 320 -9.95 3.51 4.81
C PRO A 320 -8.63 2.79 5.08
N ILE A 321 -8.13 2.88 6.31
CA ILE A 321 -6.81 2.36 6.72
C ILE A 321 -6.86 1.48 7.96
N TYR A 322 -7.99 1.48 8.68
CA TYR A 322 -8.10 0.95 10.04
C TYR A 322 -8.33 -0.56 10.05
N GLU A 323 -9.07 -1.10 9.07
CA GLU A 323 -9.38 -2.55 9.04
C GLU A 323 -8.12 -3.40 8.87
N LEU A 324 -7.18 -2.95 8.03
CA LEU A 324 -5.93 -3.68 7.79
C LEU A 324 -5.11 -3.82 9.08
N ALA A 325 -4.86 -2.69 9.75
CA ALA A 325 -4.10 -2.69 11.01
C ALA A 325 -4.83 -3.47 12.10
N TYR A 326 -6.15 -3.31 12.21
CA TYR A 326 -6.95 -4.00 13.22
C TYR A 326 -7.00 -5.52 13.00
N ALA A 327 -7.13 -5.98 11.76
CA ALA A 327 -7.09 -7.40 11.41
C ALA A 327 -5.76 -8.05 11.82
N HIS A 328 -4.63 -7.37 11.61
CA HIS A 328 -3.34 -7.86 12.07
C HIS A 328 -3.24 -7.85 13.60
N TYR A 329 -3.31 -6.67 14.22
CA TYR A 329 -2.96 -6.55 15.64
C TYR A 329 -4.02 -7.13 16.58
N VAL A 330 -5.31 -6.93 16.29
CA VAL A 330 -6.39 -7.38 17.18
C VAL A 330 -6.85 -8.77 16.78
N SER A 331 -7.29 -8.97 15.54
CA SER A 331 -7.88 -10.25 15.15
C SER A 331 -6.85 -11.39 15.15
N THR A 332 -5.63 -11.12 14.67
CA THR A 332 -4.57 -12.14 14.57
C THR A 332 -3.69 -12.19 15.82
N LYS A 333 -3.13 -11.06 16.26
CA LYS A 333 -2.18 -11.01 17.39
C LYS A 333 -2.84 -10.87 18.77
N LYS A 334 -4.17 -10.71 18.84
CA LYS A 334 -4.95 -10.57 20.09
C LYS A 334 -4.48 -9.40 20.98
N LEU A 335 -3.95 -8.35 20.37
CA LEU A 335 -3.62 -7.09 21.04
C LEU A 335 -4.85 -6.18 21.15
N SER A 336 -4.69 -5.05 21.83
CA SER A 336 -5.76 -4.08 22.06
C SER A 336 -5.56 -2.82 21.21
N MET A 337 -6.60 -2.42 20.48
CA MET A 337 -6.67 -1.14 19.75
C MET A 337 -8.05 -0.49 19.96
N PRO A 338 -8.38 -0.05 21.19
CA PRO A 338 -9.73 0.40 21.55
C PRO A 338 -10.22 1.63 20.76
N TYR A 339 -9.34 2.57 20.42
CA TYR A 339 -9.75 3.75 19.65
C TYR A 339 -9.96 3.41 18.19
N THR A 340 -9.11 2.57 17.61
CA THR A 340 -9.30 2.05 16.26
C THR A 340 -10.60 1.24 16.18
N SER A 341 -10.92 0.43 17.20
CA SER A 341 -12.19 -0.30 17.29
C SER A 341 -13.40 0.63 17.22
N GLN A 342 -13.38 1.76 17.94
CA GLN A 342 -14.47 2.76 17.89
C GLN A 342 -14.66 3.33 16.47
N ILE A 343 -13.58 3.62 15.75
CA ILE A 343 -13.67 4.09 14.37
C ILE A 343 -14.29 3.03 13.46
N ILE A 344 -13.83 1.78 13.57
CA ILE A 344 -14.36 0.65 12.79
C ILE A 344 -15.87 0.46 13.03
N GLN A 345 -16.30 0.61 14.29
CA GLN A 345 -17.72 0.55 14.66
C GLN A 345 -18.52 1.74 14.12
N GLN A 346 -17.92 2.93 14.02
CA GLN A 346 -18.58 4.13 13.50
C GLN A 346 -18.68 4.13 11.97
N VAL A 347 -17.63 3.70 11.26
CA VAL A 347 -17.55 3.71 9.79
C VAL A 347 -18.29 2.52 9.17
N VAL A 348 -18.29 1.37 9.85
CA VAL A 348 -18.94 0.09 9.47
C VAL A 348 -18.35 -0.57 8.22
N THR A 349 -18.19 0.18 7.12
CA THR A 349 -17.60 -0.22 5.83
C THR A 349 -16.56 0.79 5.35
N GLU A 350 -15.30 0.37 5.23
CA GLU A 350 -14.23 1.20 4.68
C GLU A 350 -14.29 1.26 3.15
N VAL A 351 -15.02 2.21 2.57
CA VAL A 351 -15.10 2.37 1.10
C VAL A 351 -13.80 2.93 0.49
N GLY A 352 -13.72 2.97 -0.84
CA GLY A 352 -12.58 3.55 -1.59
C GLY A 352 -12.14 4.94 -1.10
N SER A 353 -10.84 5.24 -1.24
CA SER A 353 -10.33 6.61 -1.03
C SER A 353 -11.08 7.53 -2.00
N GLY A 354 -11.78 8.54 -1.48
CA GLY A 354 -12.77 9.30 -2.24
C GLY A 354 -12.26 9.96 -3.55
N VAL A 355 -13.15 10.67 -4.25
CA VAL A 355 -12.92 11.16 -5.63
C VAL A 355 -11.67 12.04 -5.84
N ASN A 356 -11.04 12.56 -4.80
CA ASN A 356 -9.84 13.40 -4.92
C ASN A 356 -8.54 12.67 -4.56
N SER A 357 -8.61 11.41 -4.12
CA SER A 357 -7.47 10.66 -3.59
C SER A 357 -7.56 9.16 -3.84
N ARG A 358 -8.13 8.76 -4.99
CA ARG A 358 -8.52 7.37 -5.31
C ARG A 358 -7.45 6.30 -5.07
N ALA A 359 -6.18 6.65 -5.28
CA ALA A 359 -5.05 5.73 -5.13
C ALA A 359 -4.22 5.93 -3.85
N ASP A 360 -4.60 6.85 -2.96
CA ASP A 360 -3.84 7.12 -1.74
C ASP A 360 -3.78 5.87 -0.84
N ASN A 361 -4.93 5.22 -0.59
CA ASN A 361 -5.05 3.94 0.11
C ASN A 361 -6.05 3.03 -0.59
N SER A 362 -5.86 1.71 -0.48
CA SER A 362 -6.54 0.71 -1.32
C SER A 362 -8.05 0.51 -1.08
N GLY A 363 -8.64 1.19 -0.09
CA GLY A 363 -10.08 1.13 0.18
C GLY A 363 -10.58 -0.25 0.60
N TRP A 364 -11.89 -0.46 0.63
CA TRP A 364 -12.58 -1.77 0.77
C TRP A 364 -12.04 -2.66 1.88
N GLY A 365 -11.60 -2.05 2.99
CA GLY A 365 -10.85 -2.73 4.05
C GLY A 365 -11.71 -3.75 4.80
N THR A 366 -13.01 -3.49 4.89
CA THR A 366 -13.96 -4.38 5.57
C THR A 366 -14.07 -5.70 4.81
N LEU A 367 -14.29 -5.68 3.50
CA LEU A 367 -14.26 -6.89 2.67
C LEU A 367 -12.88 -7.57 2.72
N LYS A 368 -11.81 -6.78 2.51
CA LYS A 368 -10.47 -7.32 2.28
C LYS A 368 -9.83 -7.92 3.51
N TYR A 369 -9.99 -7.32 4.69
CA TYR A 369 -9.16 -7.66 5.85
C TYR A 369 -9.94 -8.13 7.07
N ARG A 370 -11.22 -7.75 7.22
CA ARG A 370 -11.97 -8.10 8.44
C ARG A 370 -12.15 -9.62 8.56
N ILE A 371 -11.63 -10.17 9.65
CA ILE A 371 -11.76 -11.58 10.05
C ILE A 371 -12.95 -11.69 11.01
N LEU A 372 -13.84 -12.66 10.77
CA LEU A 372 -14.97 -12.98 11.65
C LEU A 372 -14.53 -13.72 12.92
#